data_AF-A0A7Y2EEI3-F1
#
_entry.id   AF-A0A7Y2EEI3-F1
#
_cell.length_a   1.000
_cell.length_b   1.000
_cell.length_c   1.000
_cell.angle_alpha   90.00
_cell.angle_beta   90.00
_cell.angle_gamma   90.00
#
_symmetry.space_group_name_H-M   'P 1'
#
loop_
_entity.id
_entity.type
_entity.pdbx_description
1 polymer ?
#
loop_
_entity_poly.entity_id
_entity_poly.type
_entity_poly.pdbx_seq_one_letter_code
_entity_poly.pdbx_strand_id
1 'polypeptide(L)'
;MNVQQRVNEIIARHCTWMAEQIEQLEKSCAPDKRADQLGCAELGQMRELVHQMNGSSGTVGFAEIGRAAARLEDHLVELMERQGSTISKADWSILTAQLDDLRQLISKARPEHSSLYRTGTA
;
A
#
# COMPACT_ATOMS: atom_id res chain seq x y z
N MET A 1 -18.83 19.95 -16.37
CA MET A 1 -17.72 19.11 -15.86
C MET A 1 -17.20 18.28 -17.03
N ASN A 2 -15.95 18.50 -17.45
CA ASN A 2 -15.35 17.70 -18.52
C ASN A 2 -14.79 16.37 -17.98
N VAL A 3 -14.49 15.43 -18.88
CA VAL A 3 -13.97 14.10 -18.50
C VAL A 3 -12.68 14.22 -17.69
N GLN A 4 -11.80 15.16 -18.03
CA GLN A 4 -10.52 15.35 -17.35
C GLN A 4 -10.66 15.84 -15.91
N GLN A 5 -11.61 16.74 -15.63
CA GLN A 5 -11.94 17.20 -14.28
C GLN A 5 -12.36 16.01 -13.42
N ARG A 6 -13.19 15.12 -13.96
CA ARG A 6 -13.63 13.90 -13.26
C ARG A 6 -12.48 12.93 -12.99
N VAL A 7 -11.55 12.77 -13.93
CA VAL A 7 -10.33 11.97 -13.73
C VAL A 7 -9.46 12.57 -12.63
N ASN A 8 -9.23 13.88 -12.64
CA ASN A 8 -8.44 14.55 -11.60
C ASN A 8 -9.10 14.44 -10.21
N GLU A 9 -10.42 14.51 -10.12
CA GLU A 9 -11.17 14.27 -8.87
C GLU A 9 -11.01 12.84 -8.36
N ILE A 10 -11.04 11.84 -9.25
CA ILE A 10 -10.79 10.43 -8.91
C ILE A 10 -9.36 10.28 -8.38
N ILE A 11 -8.37 10.87 -9.04
CA ILE A 11 -6.96 10.83 -8.62
C ILE A 11 -6.78 11.47 -7.24
N ALA A 12 -7.41 12.63 -7.00
CA ALA A 12 -7.33 13.32 -5.71
C ALA A 12 -7.95 12.48 -4.59
N ARG A 13 -9.13 11.90 -4.83
CA ARG A 13 -9.78 10.99 -3.88
C ARG A 13 -8.93 9.75 -3.60
N HIS A 14 -8.28 9.22 -4.63
CA HIS A 14 -7.37 8.08 -4.51
C HIS A 14 -6.17 8.40 -3.62
N CYS A 15 -5.58 9.59 -3.74
CA CYS A 15 -4.49 10.02 -2.86
C CYS A 15 -4.92 10.05 -1.38
N THR A 16 -6.10 10.60 -1.09
CA THR A 16 -6.66 10.60 0.27
C THR A 16 -6.92 9.18 0.76
N TRP A 17 -7.54 8.34 -0.06
CA TRP A 17 -7.84 6.96 0.29
C TRP A 17 -6.55 6.17 0.60
N MET A 18 -5.50 6.29 -0.21
CA MET A 18 -4.22 5.62 0.04
C MET A 18 -3.59 6.04 1.37
N ALA A 19 -3.65 7.35 1.69
CA ALA A 19 -3.14 7.86 2.96
C ALA A 19 -3.90 7.29 4.17
N GLU A 20 -5.21 7.13 4.06
CA GLU A 20 -6.02 6.50 5.12
C GLU A 20 -5.73 5.00 5.24
N GLN A 21 -5.58 4.28 4.12
CA GLN A 21 -5.31 2.84 4.15
C GLN A 21 -3.93 2.52 4.71
N ILE A 22 -2.90 3.29 4.36
CA ILE A 22 -1.56 3.05 4.89
C ILE A 22 -1.49 3.32 6.39
N GLU A 23 -2.21 4.34 6.89
CA GLU A 23 -2.32 4.61 8.33
C GLU A 23 -3.02 3.46 9.07
N GLN A 24 -4.06 2.85 8.47
CA GLN A 24 -4.72 1.67 9.02
C GLN A 24 -3.80 0.44 9.02
N LEU A 25 -3.00 0.27 7.98
CA LEU A 25 -2.04 -0.82 7.87
C LEU A 25 -0.93 -0.69 8.93
N GLU A 26 -0.44 0.52 9.17
CA GLU A 26 0.53 0.81 10.23
C GLU A 26 -0.03 0.53 11.63
N LYS A 27 -1.28 0.94 11.91
CA LYS A 27 -1.95 0.63 13.18
C LYS A 27 -2.09 -0.88 13.39
N SER A 28 -2.39 -1.61 12.31
CA SER A 28 -2.47 -3.08 12.33
C SER A 28 -1.10 -3.73 12.57
N CYS A 29 -0.02 -3.07 12.11
CA CYS A 29 1.37 -3.50 12.23
C CYS A 29 2.11 -2.85 13.42
N ALA A 30 1.39 -2.31 14.41
CA ALA A 30 1.96 -1.51 15.50
C ALA A 30 3.27 -2.12 16.05
N PRO A 31 4.33 -1.32 16.25
CA PRO A 31 5.67 -1.80 16.60
C PRO A 31 5.75 -2.56 17.93
N ASP A 32 4.72 -2.41 18.79
CA ASP A 32 4.58 -3.15 20.04
C ASP A 32 4.08 -4.60 19.85
N LYS A 33 3.55 -4.93 18.66
CA LYS A 33 3.27 -6.32 18.30
C LYS A 33 4.59 -7.04 18.06
N ARG A 34 4.88 -8.02 18.91
CA ARG A 34 6.04 -8.89 18.72
C ARG A 34 5.83 -9.74 17.46
N ALA A 35 6.92 -10.03 16.74
CA ALA A 35 6.91 -10.90 15.55
C ALA A 35 6.33 -12.31 15.82
N ASP A 36 6.27 -12.74 17.09
CA ASP A 36 5.65 -13.99 17.54
C ASP A 36 4.11 -13.94 17.66
N GLN A 37 3.50 -12.77 17.49
CA GLN A 37 2.05 -12.55 17.63
C GLN A 37 1.32 -12.26 16.32
N LEU A 38 2.03 -12.10 15.19
CA LEU A 38 1.35 -11.99 13.89
C LEU A 38 0.87 -13.38 13.46
N GLY A 39 -0.43 -13.59 13.51
CA GLY A 39 -1.07 -14.80 13.00
C GLY A 39 -1.34 -14.71 11.51
N CYS A 40 -1.75 -15.85 10.93
CA CYS A 40 -2.19 -15.92 9.53
C CYS A 40 -3.39 -14.99 9.25
N ALA A 41 -4.22 -14.70 10.25
CA ALA A 41 -5.36 -13.80 10.11
C ALA A 41 -4.92 -12.34 9.91
N GLU A 42 -3.95 -11.87 10.70
CA GLU A 42 -3.37 -10.54 10.56
C GLU A 42 -2.64 -10.39 9.23
N LEU A 43 -1.81 -11.38 8.86
CA LEU A 43 -1.13 -11.40 7.56
C LEU A 43 -2.13 -11.37 6.39
N GLY A 44 -3.24 -12.10 6.50
CA GLY A 44 -4.31 -12.11 5.50
C GLY A 44 -4.97 -10.75 5.35
N GLN A 45 -5.28 -10.06 6.46
CA GLN A 45 -5.85 -8.71 6.44
C GLN A 45 -4.87 -7.70 5.83
N MET A 46 -3.58 -7.79 6.19
CA MET A 46 -2.55 -6.94 5.60
C MET A 46 -2.46 -7.17 4.09
N ARG A 47 -2.46 -8.43 3.64
CA ARG A 47 -2.40 -8.77 2.22
C ARG A 47 -3.59 -8.19 1.46
N GLU A 48 -4.80 -8.31 1.99
CA GLU A 48 -6.01 -7.79 1.34
C GLU A 48 -5.96 -6.27 1.15
N LEU A 49 -5.53 -5.53 2.19
CA LEU A 49 -5.35 -4.08 2.09
C LEU A 49 -4.28 -3.70 1.06
N VAL A 50 -3.15 -4.39 1.07
CA VAL A 50 -2.05 -4.14 0.13
C VAL A 50 -2.46 -4.48 -1.31
N HIS A 51 -3.18 -5.57 -1.52
CA HIS A 51 -3.75 -5.96 -2.81
C HIS A 51 -4.67 -4.88 -3.37
N GLN A 52 -5.57 -4.34 -2.53
CA GLN A 52 -6.44 -3.24 -2.92
C GLN A 52 -5.64 -1.98 -3.30
N MET A 53 -4.60 -1.64 -2.53
CA MET A 53 -3.72 -0.51 -2.84
C MET A 53 -2.96 -0.69 -4.16
N ASN A 54 -2.48 -1.91 -4.43
CA ASN A 54 -1.78 -2.27 -5.66
C ASN A 54 -2.70 -2.08 -6.89
N GLY A 55 -3.86 -2.73 -6.90
CA GLY A 55 -4.78 -2.68 -8.03
C GLY A 55 -5.33 -1.28 -8.32
N SER A 56 -5.64 -0.52 -7.28
CA SER A 56 -6.13 0.86 -7.41
C SER A 56 -5.02 1.82 -7.87
N SER A 57 -3.80 1.71 -7.32
CA SER A 57 -2.68 2.57 -7.72
C SER A 57 -2.24 2.36 -9.16
N GLY A 58 -2.26 1.11 -9.65
CA GLY A 58 -2.03 0.81 -11.06
C GLY A 58 -3.08 1.44 -11.97
N THR A 59 -4.35 1.37 -11.59
CA THR A 59 -5.48 1.94 -12.35
C THR A 59 -5.43 3.47 -12.41
N VAL A 60 -4.96 4.12 -11.34
CA VAL A 60 -4.95 5.59 -11.20
C VAL A 60 -3.60 6.20 -11.63
N GLY A 61 -2.65 5.39 -12.13
CA GLY A 61 -1.41 5.88 -12.74
C GLY A 61 -0.26 6.14 -11.77
N PHE A 62 -0.27 5.54 -10.57
CA PHE A 62 0.80 5.62 -9.57
C PHE A 62 1.70 4.37 -9.63
N ALA A 63 2.48 4.24 -10.70
CA ALA A 63 3.25 3.01 -10.96
C ALA A 63 4.28 2.66 -9.86
N GLU A 64 4.90 3.66 -9.24
CA GLU A 64 5.86 3.44 -8.14
C GLU A 64 5.18 2.90 -6.87
N ILE A 65 4.03 3.46 -6.52
CA ILE A 65 3.21 3.00 -5.39
C ILE A 65 2.71 1.58 -5.66
N GLY A 66 2.20 1.31 -6.86
CA GLY A 66 1.77 -0.03 -7.26
C GLY A 66 2.89 -1.06 -7.16
N ARG A 67 4.10 -0.73 -7.64
CA ARG A 67 5.27 -1.62 -7.50
C ARG A 67 5.68 -1.85 -6.05
N ALA A 68 5.63 -0.84 -5.20
CA ALA A 68 5.93 -0.98 -3.78
C ALA A 68 4.90 -1.85 -3.06
N ALA A 69 3.61 -1.64 -3.34
CA ALA A 69 2.52 -2.46 -2.83
C ALA A 69 2.65 -3.92 -3.30
N ALA A 70 2.93 -4.17 -4.58
CA ALA A 70 3.14 -5.52 -5.09
C ALA A 70 4.30 -6.26 -4.37
N ARG A 71 5.44 -5.59 -4.14
CA ARG A 71 6.55 -6.19 -3.39
C ARG A 71 6.19 -6.56 -1.94
N LEU A 72 5.39 -5.73 -1.29
CA LEU A 72 4.89 -5.99 0.06
C LEU A 72 3.87 -7.13 0.06
N GLU A 73 2.99 -7.19 -0.95
CA GLU A 73 2.02 -8.26 -1.16
C GLU A 73 2.69 -9.62 -1.36
N ASP A 74 3.69 -9.70 -2.24
CA ASP A 74 4.45 -10.93 -2.51
C ASP A 74 5.11 -11.46 -1.24
N HIS A 75 5.75 -10.58 -0.46
CA HIS A 75 6.38 -10.97 0.80
C HIS A 75 5.36 -11.45 1.83
N LEU A 76 4.17 -10.82 1.94
CA LEU A 76 3.09 -11.30 2.79
C LEU A 76 2.59 -12.69 2.36
N VAL A 77 2.48 -12.95 1.05
CA VAL A 77 2.14 -14.28 0.52
C VAL A 77 3.18 -15.32 0.92
N GLU A 78 4.47 -15.02 0.74
CA GLU A 78 5.55 -15.93 1.15
C GLU A 78 5.49 -16.26 2.65
N LEU A 79 5.19 -15.27 3.51
CA LEU A 79 5.05 -15.49 4.94
C LEU A 79 3.83 -16.36 5.28
N MET A 80 2.71 -16.18 4.57
CA MET A 80 1.51 -17.00 4.76
C MET A 80 1.70 -18.45 4.29
N GLU A 81 2.48 -18.68 3.22
CA GLU A 81 2.77 -20.01 2.68
C GLU A 81 3.72 -20.81 3.58
N ARG A 82 4.55 -20.13 4.39
CA ARG A 82 5.38 -20.73 5.46
C ARG A 82 4.51 -21.15 6.65
N GLN A 83 3.59 -22.10 6.43
CA GLN A 83 2.66 -22.62 7.44
C GLN A 83 3.39 -23.02 8.73
N GLY A 84 2.87 -22.55 9.88
CA GLY A 84 3.32 -22.98 11.21
C GLY A 84 4.66 -22.43 11.68
N SER A 85 5.30 -21.53 10.92
CA SER A 85 6.56 -20.90 11.33
C SER A 85 6.30 -19.52 11.93
N THR A 86 6.88 -19.26 13.10
CA THR A 86 6.94 -17.91 13.67
C THR A 86 7.69 -16.99 12.70
N ILE A 87 7.18 -15.78 12.48
CA ILE A 87 7.87 -14.77 11.65
C ILE A 87 9.24 -14.51 12.27
N SER A 88 10.31 -14.70 11.48
CA SER A 88 11.66 -14.43 11.96
C SER A 88 11.87 -12.94 12.17
N LYS A 89 12.85 -12.56 12.99
CA LYS A 89 13.23 -11.14 13.14
C LYS A 89 13.66 -10.50 11.81
N ALA A 90 14.25 -11.29 10.92
CA ALA A 90 14.67 -10.81 9.60
C ALA A 90 13.46 -10.53 8.71
N ASP A 91 12.50 -11.46 8.64
CA ASP A 91 11.25 -11.28 7.90
C ASP A 91 10.47 -10.06 8.42
N TRP A 92 10.39 -9.90 9.75
CA TRP A 92 9.76 -8.75 10.38
C TRP A 92 10.46 -7.42 10.02
N SER A 93 11.80 -7.41 10.01
CA SER A 93 12.57 -6.23 9.61
C SER A 93 12.35 -5.87 8.14
N ILE A 94 12.22 -6.85 7.25
CA ILE A 94 11.96 -6.61 5.82
C ILE A 94 10.52 -6.10 5.65
N LEU A 95 9.54 -6.72 6.31
CA LEU A 95 8.13 -6.32 6.25
C LEU A 95 7.95 -4.86 6.70
N THR A 96 8.55 -4.50 7.84
CA THR A 96 8.48 -3.13 8.38
C THR A 96 9.19 -2.10 7.49
N ALA A 97 10.33 -2.46 6.88
CA ALA A 97 11.01 -1.60 5.91
C ALA A 97 10.18 -1.37 4.65
N GLN A 98 9.58 -2.42 4.09
CA GLN A 98 8.71 -2.32 2.91
C GLN A 98 7.45 -1.48 3.20
N LEU A 99 6.89 -1.61 4.41
CA LEU A 99 5.76 -0.80 4.86
C LEU A 99 6.14 0.68 4.97
N ASP A 100 7.31 1.00 5.56
CA ASP A 100 7.78 2.38 5.64
C ASP A 100 8.08 2.96 4.25
N ASP A 101 8.68 2.19 3.34
CA ASP A 101 8.90 2.61 1.96
C ASP A 101 7.57 2.97 1.27
N LEU A 102 6.56 2.10 1.38
CA LEU A 102 5.23 2.34 0.81
C LEU A 102 4.59 3.60 1.41
N ARG A 103 4.71 3.77 2.73
CA ARG A 103 4.23 4.96 3.43
C ARG A 103 4.92 6.23 2.97
N GLN A 104 6.25 6.22 2.83
CA GLN A 104 6.99 7.37 2.34
C GLN A 104 6.54 7.76 0.92
N LEU A 105 6.29 6.79 0.05
CA LEU A 105 5.75 7.04 -1.30
C LEU A 105 4.35 7.65 -1.24
N ILE A 106 3.45 7.08 -0.45
CA ILE A 106 2.06 7.57 -0.30
C ILE A 106 2.04 8.97 0.33
N SER A 107 2.87 9.24 1.34
CA SER A 107 2.94 10.56 1.99
C SER A 107 3.38 11.69 1.06
N LYS A 108 4.14 11.34 0.00
CA LYS A 108 4.60 12.27 -1.03
C LYS A 108 3.69 12.26 -2.25
N ALA A 109 2.71 11.36 -2.32
CA ALA A 109 1.81 11.24 -3.46
C ALA A 109 0.97 12.51 -3.58
N ARG A 110 0.97 13.08 -4.77
CA ARG A 110 0.08 14.18 -5.13
C ARG A 110 -0.59 13.82 -6.46
N PRO A 111 -1.77 14.39 -6.76
CA PRO A 111 -2.44 14.12 -8.02
C PRO A 111 -1.55 14.31 -9.25
N GLU A 112 -0.66 15.30 -9.22
CA GLU A 112 0.27 15.63 -10.29
C GLU A 112 1.30 14.53 -10.59
N HIS A 113 1.51 13.61 -9.66
CA HIS A 113 2.41 12.46 -9.86
C HIS A 113 1.73 11.30 -10.60
N SER A 114 0.40 11.32 -10.77
CA SER A 114 -0.29 10.34 -11.60
C SER A 114 -0.01 10.57 -13.07
N SER A 115 0.27 9.50 -13.81
CA SER A 115 0.42 9.55 -15.27
C SER A 115 -0.86 9.98 -16.02
N LEU A 116 -2.02 9.91 -15.35
CA LEU A 116 -3.34 10.28 -15.88
C LEU A 116 -3.75 11.72 -15.56
N TYR A 117 -3.01 12.40 -14.68
CA TYR A 117 -3.30 13.76 -14.31
C TYR A 117 -2.98 14.73 -15.44
N ARG A 118 -3.89 15.69 -15.67
CA ARG A 118 -3.67 16.80 -16.60
C ARG A 118 -4.18 18.09 -15.97
N THR A 119 -3.32 19.12 -15.92
CA THR A 119 -3.75 20.50 -15.70
C THR A 119 -4.35 21.01 -17.01
N GLY A 120 -5.59 21.50 -16.99
CA GLY A 120 -6.25 21.97 -18.20
C GLY A 120 -5.48 23.12 -18.85
N THR A 121 -5.00 22.91 -20.08
CA THR A 121 -5.03 23.95 -21.10
C THR A 121 -6.20 23.63 -22.03
N ALA A 122 -6.99 24.68 -22.28
CA ALA A 122 -8.06 24.85 -23.27
C ALA A 122 -8.29 23.72 -24.29
#